data_AF-A0A9Q3FWC1-F1
#
_entry.id   AF-A0A9Q3FWC1-F1
#
_cell.length_a   1.000
_cell.length_b   1.000
_cell.length_c   1.000
_cell.angle_alpha   90.00
_cell.angle_beta   90.00
_cell.angle_gamma   90.00
#
_symmetry.space_group_name_H-M   'P 1'
#
loop_
_entity.id
_entity.type
_entity.pdbx_description
1 polymer ?
#
loop_
_entity_poly.entity_id
_entity_poly.type
_entity_poly.pdbx_seq_one_letter_code
_entity_poly.pdbx_strand_id
1 'polypeptide(L)'
;MRQDHGKHSWPWWKEQIISKWANDSWRFKRENSFEEAIFNIERDRPMSWLLEQKDRLTSLHPDMSEKMVHKRILRKCGGDLEHAIRSRCIEPCSVEDYINAMEDITTRTKIARNWYKSPIENKTSGKPISKPNTPQDRLPLKCHNCGSTSHLANTYPKKTRINEIEIEKYDTKETNDVHVHESDSDPS
;
A
#
# COMPACT_ATOMS: atom_id res chain seq x y z
N MET A 1 45.89 -23.50 1.39
CA MET A 1 44.44 -23.83 1.22
C MET A 1 44.18 -24.90 0.15
N ARG A 2 44.53 -24.75 -1.14
CA ARG A 2 44.39 -25.86 -2.13
C ARG A 2 45.52 -26.91 -2.08
N GLN A 3 46.65 -26.58 -1.47
CA GLN A 3 47.81 -27.47 -1.39
C GLN A 3 47.83 -28.33 -0.11
N ASP A 4 47.06 -27.97 0.92
CA ASP A 4 47.08 -28.63 2.25
C ASP A 4 45.90 -29.57 2.50
N HIS A 5 44.82 -29.40 1.74
CA HIS A 5 43.65 -30.27 1.74
C HIS A 5 43.62 -30.92 0.36
N GLY A 6 43.63 -32.25 0.29
CA GLY A 6 43.67 -33.01 -0.98
C GLY A 6 42.52 -32.66 -1.94
N LYS A 7 42.39 -33.42 -3.04
CA LYS A 7 41.30 -33.25 -4.02
C LYS A 7 39.93 -33.61 -3.41
N HIS A 8 39.42 -32.78 -2.50
CA HIS A 8 38.07 -32.89 -1.96
C HIS A 8 37.05 -32.43 -3.00
N SER A 9 35.88 -33.05 -2.97
CA SER A 9 34.77 -32.72 -3.87
C SER A 9 34.21 -31.33 -3.56
N TRP A 10 33.55 -30.71 -4.54
CA TRP A 10 32.92 -29.40 -4.36
C TRP A 10 31.90 -29.34 -3.21
N PRO A 11 31.04 -30.34 -2.97
CA PRO A 11 30.14 -30.36 -1.82
C PRO A 11 30.88 -30.22 -0.48
N TRP A 12 32.01 -30.91 -0.33
CA TRP A 12 32.83 -30.82 0.89
C TRP A 12 33.38 -29.41 1.07
N TRP A 13 33.93 -28.80 0.00
CA TRP A 13 34.40 -27.41 0.06
C TRP A 13 33.28 -26.43 0.38
N LYS A 14 32.08 -26.64 -0.18
CA LYS A 14 30.89 -25.84 0.10
C LYS A 14 30.53 -25.91 1.59
N GLU A 15 30.54 -27.09 2.19
CA GLU A 15 30.30 -27.28 3.63
C GLU A 15 31.36 -26.58 4.48
N GLN A 16 32.65 -26.69 4.14
CA GLN A 16 33.71 -26.02 4.87
C GLN A 16 33.61 -24.50 4.79
N ILE A 17 33.26 -23.96 3.61
CA ILE A 17 33.04 -22.52 3.42
C ILE A 17 31.84 -22.05 4.26
N ILE A 18 30.72 -22.77 4.22
CA ILE A 18 29.53 -22.46 5.03
C ILE A 18 29.88 -22.53 6.52
N SER A 19 30.56 -23.57 6.96
CA SER A 19 30.97 -23.74 8.37
C SER A 19 31.85 -22.58 8.85
N LYS A 20 32.81 -22.14 8.04
CA LYS A 20 33.74 -21.07 8.40
C LYS A 20 33.13 -19.67 8.34
N TRP A 21 32.28 -19.40 7.35
CA TRP A 21 31.84 -18.04 7.01
C TRP A 21 30.35 -17.78 7.26
N ALA A 22 29.49 -18.79 7.23
CA ALA A 22 28.05 -18.66 7.49
C ALA A 22 27.71 -18.90 8.98
N ASN A 23 28.53 -18.34 9.86
CA ASN A 23 28.31 -18.34 11.30
C ASN A 23 27.09 -17.48 11.69
N ASP A 24 26.64 -17.60 12.94
CA ASP A 24 25.44 -16.91 13.42
C ASP A 24 25.54 -15.39 13.29
N SER A 25 26.74 -14.81 13.44
CA SER A 25 26.95 -13.38 13.23
C SER A 25 26.72 -12.95 11.78
N TRP A 26 27.14 -13.77 10.80
CA TRP A 26 26.85 -13.51 9.38
C TRP A 26 25.36 -13.60 9.09
N ARG A 27 24.68 -14.64 9.62
CA ARG A 27 23.22 -14.82 9.46
C ARG A 27 22.46 -13.64 10.04
N PHE A 28 22.81 -13.23 11.27
CA PHE A 28 22.23 -12.07 11.92
C PHE A 28 22.42 -10.79 11.12
N LYS A 29 23.63 -10.54 10.59
CA LYS A 29 23.89 -9.37 9.72
C LYS A 29 23.08 -9.40 8.44
N ARG A 30 22.96 -10.56 7.78
CA ARG A 30 22.16 -10.73 6.56
C ARG A 30 20.67 -10.50 6.84
N GLU A 31 20.14 -11.06 7.92
CA GLU A 31 18.75 -10.86 8.34
C GLU A 31 18.48 -9.38 8.63
N ASN A 32 19.32 -8.75 9.44
CA ASN A 32 19.18 -7.32 9.77
C ASN A 32 19.25 -6.44 8.51
N SER A 33 20.15 -6.76 7.58
CA SER A 33 20.26 -6.04 6.31
C SER A 33 18.98 -6.14 5.48
N PHE A 34 18.32 -7.30 5.47
CA PHE A 34 17.02 -7.48 4.83
C PHE A 34 15.90 -6.77 5.60
N GLU A 35 15.92 -6.82 6.93
CA GLU A 35 14.91 -6.21 7.77
C GLU A 35 14.89 -4.67 7.63
N GLU A 36 16.06 -4.04 7.59
CA GLU A 36 16.25 -2.59 7.41
C GLU A 36 16.10 -2.13 5.94
N ALA A 37 16.13 -3.05 4.97
CA ALA A 37 16.01 -2.71 3.56
C ALA A 37 14.58 -2.36 3.18
N ILE A 38 14.18 -1.12 3.45
CA ILE A 38 12.95 -0.52 2.94
C ILE A 38 13.23 0.06 1.56
N PHE A 39 12.38 -0.25 0.58
CA PHE A 39 12.54 0.27 -0.78
C PHE A 39 12.23 1.77 -0.84
N ASN A 40 13.17 2.56 -1.36
CA ASN A 40 13.00 3.97 -1.61
C ASN A 40 12.97 4.25 -3.13
N ILE A 41 11.86 4.82 -3.60
CA ILE A 41 11.62 5.07 -5.04
C ILE A 41 12.62 6.05 -5.67
N GLU A 42 13.14 7.02 -4.92
CA GLU A 42 14.08 8.02 -5.45
C GLU A 42 15.53 7.56 -5.40
N ARG A 43 15.88 6.74 -4.41
CA ARG A 43 17.26 6.30 -4.18
C ARG A 43 17.55 4.96 -4.85
N ASP A 44 16.60 4.03 -4.79
CA ASP A 44 16.84 2.63 -5.08
C ASP A 44 16.37 2.28 -6.50
N ARG A 45 17.23 1.60 -7.27
CA ARG A 45 16.86 1.08 -8.58
C ARG A 45 16.06 -0.22 -8.42
N PRO A 46 14.82 -0.32 -8.96
CA PRO A 46 13.97 -1.50 -8.78
C PRO A 46 14.64 -2.84 -9.05
N MET A 47 15.26 -3.00 -10.22
CA MET A 47 15.97 -4.23 -10.61
C MET A 47 17.03 -4.62 -9.58
N SER A 48 17.98 -3.72 -9.31
CA SER A 48 19.12 -4.01 -8.44
C SER A 48 18.66 -4.32 -7.02
N TRP A 49 17.73 -3.52 -6.49
CA TRP A 49 17.24 -3.69 -5.13
C TRP A 49 16.48 -5.01 -4.96
N LEU A 50 15.60 -5.36 -5.90
CA LEU A 50 14.80 -6.59 -5.81
C LEU A 50 15.69 -7.83 -5.90
N LEU A 51 16.66 -7.84 -6.82
CA LEU A 51 17.62 -8.93 -6.95
C LEU A 51 18.49 -9.08 -5.70
N GLU A 52 18.91 -7.98 -5.08
CA GLU A 52 19.67 -8.02 -3.83
C GLU A 52 18.84 -8.61 -2.68
N GLN A 53 17.56 -8.24 -2.57
CA GLN A 53 16.68 -8.83 -1.54
C GLN A 53 16.39 -10.31 -1.80
N LYS A 54 16.24 -10.72 -3.06
CA LYS A 54 16.13 -12.14 -3.44
C LYS A 54 17.38 -12.92 -3.06
N ASP A 55 18.57 -12.40 -3.32
CA ASP A 55 19.84 -13.03 -2.93
C ASP A 55 19.97 -13.18 -1.40
N ARG A 56 19.62 -12.13 -0.66
CA ARG A 56 19.62 -12.16 0.81
C ARG A 56 18.71 -13.26 1.34
N LEU A 57 17.45 -13.30 0.89
CA LEU A 57 16.48 -14.30 1.34
C LEU A 57 16.84 -15.73 0.92
N THR A 58 17.27 -15.94 -0.32
CA THR A 58 17.66 -17.28 -0.81
C THR A 58 18.91 -17.81 -0.10
N SER A 59 19.80 -16.93 0.34
CA SER A 59 20.97 -17.33 1.15
C SER A 59 20.63 -17.71 2.59
N LEU A 60 19.59 -17.10 3.16
CA LEU A 60 19.12 -17.36 4.53
C LEU A 60 18.16 -18.55 4.59
N HIS A 61 17.32 -18.68 3.56
CA HIS A 61 16.26 -19.66 3.45
C HIS A 61 16.25 -20.30 2.05
N PRO A 62 17.20 -21.21 1.76
CA PRO A 62 17.30 -21.84 0.44
C PRO A 62 16.06 -22.67 0.07
N ASP A 63 15.33 -23.18 1.07
CA ASP A 63 14.15 -24.02 0.88
C ASP A 63 12.84 -23.21 0.72
N MET A 64 12.92 -21.88 0.68
CA MET A 64 11.74 -21.02 0.55
C MET A 64 11.23 -21.00 -0.89
N SER A 65 9.91 -21.14 -1.07
CA SER A 65 9.30 -21.02 -2.39
C SER A 65 9.45 -19.62 -2.97
N GLU A 66 9.62 -19.52 -4.29
CA GLU A 66 9.81 -18.24 -4.99
C GLU A 66 8.65 -17.27 -4.74
N LYS A 67 7.41 -17.77 -4.72
CA LYS A 67 6.23 -16.98 -4.35
C LYS A 67 6.35 -16.37 -2.94
N MET A 68 6.88 -17.13 -1.97
CA MET A 68 7.07 -16.63 -0.61
C MET A 68 8.20 -15.60 -0.54
N VAL A 69 9.29 -15.81 -1.30
CA VAL A 69 10.38 -14.84 -1.44
C VAL A 69 9.81 -13.51 -1.96
N HIS A 70 9.07 -13.53 -3.07
CA HIS A 70 8.44 -12.33 -3.64
C HIS A 70 7.51 -11.65 -2.63
N LYS A 71 6.66 -12.43 -1.94
CA LYS A 71 5.77 -11.89 -0.91
C LYS A 71 6.53 -11.18 0.22
N ARG A 72 7.65 -11.74 0.68
CA ARG A 72 8.49 -11.10 1.72
C ARG A 72 9.14 -9.82 1.22
N ILE A 73 9.67 -9.81 -0.01
CA ILE A 73 10.27 -8.62 -0.62
C ILE A 73 9.21 -7.51 -0.77
N LEU A 74 8.01 -7.82 -1.26
CA LEU A 74 6.96 -6.82 -1.47
C LEU A 74 6.49 -6.15 -0.16
N ARG A 75 6.52 -6.86 0.97
CA ARG A 75 6.23 -6.26 2.28
C ARG A 75 7.22 -5.15 2.66
N LYS A 76 8.44 -5.17 2.10
CA LYS A 76 9.44 -4.12 2.28
C LYS A 76 9.22 -2.89 1.39
N CYS A 77 8.36 -3.02 0.37
CA CYS A 77 7.86 -1.87 -0.38
C CYS A 77 6.82 -1.11 0.44
N GLY A 78 5.89 -1.81 1.09
CA GLY A 78 4.89 -1.24 2.00
C GLY A 78 3.73 -0.49 1.33
N GLY A 79 2.61 -0.38 2.06
CA GLY A 79 1.48 0.50 1.76
C GLY A 79 0.96 0.43 0.32
N ASP A 80 0.78 1.61 -0.28
CA ASP A 80 0.25 1.77 -1.64
C ASP A 80 1.17 1.19 -2.72
N LEU A 81 2.48 1.17 -2.47
CA LEU A 81 3.46 0.64 -3.42
C LEU A 81 3.34 -0.89 -3.51
N GLU A 82 3.26 -1.57 -2.37
CA GLU A 82 3.00 -3.02 -2.33
C GLU A 82 1.73 -3.38 -3.10
N HIS A 83 0.64 -2.65 -2.86
CA HIS A 83 -0.64 -2.89 -3.52
C HIS A 83 -0.55 -2.64 -5.03
N ALA A 84 0.07 -1.53 -5.44
CA ALA A 84 0.22 -1.17 -6.84
C ALA A 84 1.07 -2.18 -7.63
N ILE A 85 2.12 -2.74 -7.02
CA ILE A 85 2.92 -3.78 -7.65
C ILE A 85 2.08 -5.05 -7.77
N ARG A 86 1.43 -5.48 -6.69
CA ARG A 86 0.61 -6.70 -6.67
C ARG A 86 -0.54 -6.65 -7.68
N SER A 87 -1.16 -5.49 -7.90
CA SER A 87 -2.24 -5.35 -8.88
C SER A 87 -1.79 -5.49 -10.33
N ARG A 88 -0.48 -5.35 -10.61
CA ARG A 88 0.11 -5.51 -11.96
C ARG A 88 0.65 -6.92 -12.21
N CYS A 89 0.85 -7.69 -11.14
CA CYS A 89 1.47 -9.01 -11.16
C CYS A 89 0.42 -10.09 -10.90
N ILE A 90 -0.14 -10.69 -11.96
CA ILE A 90 -1.08 -11.81 -11.87
C ILE A 90 -0.28 -13.10 -11.69
N GLU A 91 -0.63 -13.92 -10.69
CA GLU A 91 0.08 -15.18 -10.44
C GLU A 91 -0.23 -16.25 -11.52
N PRO A 92 0.76 -17.07 -11.92
CA PRO A 92 2.16 -17.08 -11.48
C PRO A 92 2.96 -15.94 -12.11
N CYS A 93 3.77 -15.26 -11.30
CA CYS A 93 4.50 -14.06 -11.69
C CYS A 93 6.01 -14.26 -11.44
N SER A 94 6.82 -13.98 -12.46
CA SER A 94 8.27 -14.12 -12.43
C SER A 94 8.95 -12.97 -11.70
N VAL A 95 10.25 -13.12 -11.40
CA VAL A 95 11.08 -12.04 -10.84
C VAL A 95 11.06 -10.84 -11.79
N GLU A 96 11.16 -11.10 -13.09
CA GLU A 96 11.20 -10.11 -14.16
C GLU A 96 9.90 -9.31 -14.24
N ASP A 97 8.75 -9.97 -14.06
CA ASP A 97 7.45 -9.30 -14.03
C ASP A 97 7.34 -8.34 -12.83
N TYR A 98 7.84 -8.73 -11.66
CA TYR A 98 7.90 -7.83 -10.50
C TYR A 98 8.84 -6.65 -10.74
N ILE A 99 9.99 -6.87 -11.38
CA ILE A 99 10.93 -5.79 -11.75
C ILE A 99 10.24 -4.83 -12.72
N ASN A 100 9.63 -5.34 -13.79
CA ASN A 100 8.92 -4.53 -14.78
C ASN A 100 7.79 -3.71 -14.15
N ALA A 101 7.01 -4.32 -13.25
CA ALA A 101 5.95 -3.62 -12.52
C ALA A 101 6.50 -2.51 -11.61
N MET A 102 7.58 -2.78 -10.88
CA MET A 102 8.22 -1.75 -10.05
C MET A 102 8.82 -0.62 -10.89
N GLU A 103 9.46 -0.93 -12.03
CA GLU A 103 9.99 0.08 -12.95
C GLU A 103 8.87 0.93 -13.58
N ASP A 104 7.75 0.31 -13.99
CA ASP A 104 6.58 1.02 -14.49
C ASP A 104 5.99 1.97 -13.42
N ILE A 105 5.86 1.51 -12.17
CA ILE A 105 5.33 2.34 -11.09
C ILE A 105 6.26 3.52 -10.78
N THR A 106 7.56 3.25 -10.66
CA THR A 106 8.56 4.28 -10.32
C THR A 106 8.72 5.31 -11.44
N THR A 107 8.62 4.92 -12.71
CA THR A 107 8.80 5.84 -13.85
C THR A 107 7.52 6.52 -14.32
N ARG A 108 6.36 5.84 -14.26
CA ARG A 108 5.12 6.31 -14.92
C ARG A 108 4.05 6.79 -13.96
N THR A 109 4.09 6.44 -12.68
CA THR A 109 2.99 6.75 -11.76
C THR A 109 3.30 7.90 -10.80
N LYS A 110 2.25 8.60 -10.35
CA LYS A 110 2.37 9.64 -9.31
C LYS A 110 2.67 9.08 -7.91
N ILE A 111 2.63 7.76 -7.73
CA ILE A 111 2.90 7.08 -6.46
C ILE A 111 4.33 7.37 -6.00
N ALA A 112 5.28 7.37 -6.94
CA ALA A 112 6.66 7.83 -6.72
C ALA A 112 6.75 9.23 -6.09
N ARG A 113 5.87 10.15 -6.49
CA ARG A 113 5.88 11.55 -6.05
C ARG A 113 5.16 11.82 -4.73
N ASN A 114 4.29 10.90 -4.29
CA ASN A 114 3.52 11.05 -3.05
C ASN A 114 4.02 10.16 -1.90
N TRP A 115 5.01 9.28 -2.14
CA TRP A 115 5.55 8.36 -1.13
C TRP A 115 6.07 9.05 0.14
N TYR A 116 6.68 10.24 0.01
CA TYR A 116 7.18 11.02 1.14
C TYR A 116 6.11 11.72 2.00
N LYS A 117 4.82 11.60 1.64
CA LYS A 117 3.73 12.27 2.39
C LYS A 117 3.06 11.42 3.46
N SER A 118 3.52 10.19 3.67
CA SER A 118 3.04 9.37 4.78
C SER A 118 4.14 9.06 5.79
N PRO A 119 4.45 9.99 6.70
CA PRO A 119 4.61 9.59 8.08
C PRO A 119 3.29 8.96 8.54
N ILE A 120 3.35 7.75 9.08
CA ILE A 120 2.32 7.24 9.98
C ILE A 120 2.44 8.09 11.25
N GLU A 121 1.98 9.33 11.19
CA GLU A 121 1.72 10.16 12.34
C GLU A 121 0.25 9.94 12.69
N ASN A 122 0.05 9.33 13.86
CA ASN A 122 -1.24 9.23 14.51
C ASN A 122 -1.93 10.60 14.43
N LYS A 123 -3.02 10.71 13.67
CA LYS A 123 -3.84 11.92 13.63
C LYS A 123 -4.59 12.09 14.94
N THR A 124 -3.88 12.47 15.99
CA THR A 124 -4.47 13.27 17.06
C THR A 124 -4.67 14.67 16.53
N SER A 125 -5.95 15.05 16.52
CA SER A 125 -6.48 16.42 16.39
C SER A 125 -5.51 17.51 16.86
N GLY A 126 -5.33 18.54 16.04
CA GLY A 126 -4.66 19.77 16.46
C GLY A 126 -4.08 20.55 15.28
N LYS A 127 -4.86 21.50 14.75
CA LYS A 127 -4.39 22.49 13.78
C LYS A 127 -3.78 23.66 14.56
N PRO A 128 -2.54 24.11 14.29
CA PRO A 128 -2.17 25.50 14.53
C PRO A 128 -1.94 26.22 13.20
N ILE A 129 -2.68 27.32 13.10
CA ILE A 129 -2.52 28.40 12.12
C ILE A 129 -1.27 29.20 12.48
N SER A 130 -0.37 29.43 11.52
CA SER A 130 0.14 30.78 11.20
C SER A 130 1.07 30.74 9.99
N LYS A 131 0.75 31.51 8.94
CA LYS A 131 1.72 31.96 7.93
C LYS A 131 1.73 33.50 7.97
N PRO A 132 2.89 34.16 7.87
CA PRO A 132 2.98 35.62 7.94
C PRO A 132 2.37 36.28 6.70
N ASN A 133 1.71 37.42 6.94
CA ASN A 133 1.07 38.28 5.94
C ASN A 133 2.12 39.01 5.09
N THR A 134 2.05 38.84 3.77
CA THR A 134 2.54 39.82 2.79
C THR A 134 1.32 40.39 2.06
N PRO A 135 1.15 41.73 1.99
CA PRO A 135 -0.02 42.34 1.39
C PRO A 135 0.13 42.31 -0.14
N GLN A 136 -0.42 41.29 -0.78
CA GLN A 136 -0.78 41.38 -2.19
C GLN A 136 -2.17 42.01 -2.27
N ASP A 137 -2.31 43.08 -3.05
CA ASP A 137 -3.58 43.73 -3.39
C ASP A 137 -4.60 42.68 -3.86
N ARG A 138 -5.42 42.18 -2.94
CA ARG A 138 -6.50 41.26 -3.26
C ARG A 138 -7.67 42.10 -3.74
N LEU A 139 -7.86 42.13 -5.05
CA LEU A 139 -9.13 42.54 -5.64
C LEU A 139 -10.28 41.82 -4.91
N PRO A 140 -11.35 42.53 -4.51
CA PRO A 140 -12.42 41.94 -3.71
C PRO A 140 -13.05 40.77 -4.47
N LEU A 141 -12.96 39.58 -3.87
CA LEU A 141 -13.45 38.35 -4.47
C LEU A 141 -14.98 38.39 -4.54
N LYS A 142 -15.52 38.44 -5.75
CA LYS A 142 -16.97 38.45 -6.01
C LYS A 142 -17.55 37.05 -6.08
N CYS A 143 -18.78 36.88 -5.61
CA CYS A 143 -19.57 35.67 -5.80
C CYS A 143 -19.72 35.37 -7.28
N HIS A 144 -19.26 34.21 -7.74
CA HIS A 144 -19.41 33.80 -9.13
C HIS A 144 -20.87 33.51 -9.54
N ASN A 145 -21.80 33.40 -8.58
CA ASN A 145 -23.20 33.10 -8.86
C ASN A 145 -24.10 34.35 -8.98
N CYS A 146 -23.73 35.49 -8.38
CA CYS A 146 -24.50 36.75 -8.49
C CYS A 146 -23.65 38.01 -8.67
N GLY A 147 -22.32 37.90 -8.67
CA GLY A 147 -21.40 39.03 -8.82
C GLY A 147 -21.24 39.91 -7.58
N SER A 148 -21.94 39.65 -6.47
CA SER A 148 -21.82 40.43 -5.23
C SER A 148 -20.50 40.14 -4.49
N THR A 149 -19.90 41.16 -3.89
CA THR A 149 -18.72 41.05 -2.99
C THR A 149 -19.11 40.78 -1.54
N SER A 150 -20.41 40.80 -1.21
CA SER A 150 -20.91 40.61 0.16
C SER A 150 -20.81 39.16 0.64
N HIS A 151 -20.72 38.19 -0.28
CA HIS A 151 -20.63 36.78 0.03
C HIS A 151 -19.85 36.02 -1.04
N LEU A 152 -19.42 34.80 -0.73
CA LEU A 152 -18.77 33.91 -1.69
C LEU A 152 -19.78 32.91 -2.26
N ALA A 153 -19.44 32.28 -3.39
CA ALA A 153 -20.32 31.34 -4.08
C ALA A 153 -20.76 30.15 -3.20
N ASN A 154 -19.94 29.76 -2.22
CA ASN A 154 -20.26 28.68 -1.28
C ASN A 154 -21.41 29.03 -0.31
N THR A 155 -21.58 30.32 -0.01
CA THR A 155 -22.67 30.86 0.82
C THR A 155 -23.85 31.36 0.00
N TYR A 156 -23.81 31.17 -1.33
CA TYR A 156 -24.94 31.55 -2.18
C TYR A 156 -26.09 30.57 -1.97
N PRO A 157 -27.32 31.05 -1.69
CA PRO A 157 -28.48 30.19 -1.56
C PRO A 157 -28.72 29.45 -2.88
N LYS A 158 -28.49 28.13 -2.87
CA LYS A 158 -28.72 27.27 -4.03
C LYS A 158 -30.22 27.32 -4.36
N LYS A 159 -30.56 27.69 -5.60
CA LYS A 159 -31.93 27.57 -6.09
C LYS A 159 -32.33 26.09 -6.03
N THR A 160 -33.26 25.75 -5.15
CA THR A 160 -33.96 24.47 -5.18
C THR A 160 -34.59 24.32 -6.57
N ARG A 161 -34.35 23.17 -7.21
CA ARG A 161 -34.92 22.86 -8.53
C ARG A 161 -36.43 22.76 -8.35
N ILE A 162 -37.16 23.71 -8.94
CA ILE A 162 -38.62 23.69 -9.03
C ILE A 162 -38.97 22.56 -10.01
N ASN A 163 -39.37 21.41 -9.47
CA ASN A 163 -40.27 20.41 -10.02
C ASN A 163 -40.61 19.48 -8.86
N GLU A 164 -41.52 19.96 -8.02
CA GLU A 164 -42.13 19.25 -6.91
C GLU A 164 -43.18 18.31 -7.47
N ILE A 165 -42.95 17.00 -7.37
CA ILE A 165 -43.98 15.97 -7.53
C ILE A 165 -44.30 15.54 -6.11
N GLU A 166 -45.51 15.86 -5.65
CA GLU A 166 -46.06 15.40 -4.38
C GLU A 166 -46.07 13.87 -4.35
N ILE A 167 -45.33 13.28 -3.42
CA ILE A 167 -45.49 11.89 -3.04
C ILE A 167 -46.30 11.90 -1.75
N GLU A 168 -47.59 11.53 -1.88
CA GLU A 168 -48.49 11.31 -0.77
C GLU A 168 -47.89 10.29 0.22
N LYS A 169 -47.80 10.70 1.48
CA LYS A 169 -47.40 9.84 2.59
C LYS A 169 -48.59 8.94 2.94
N TYR A 170 -48.50 7.66 2.61
CA TYR A 170 -49.33 6.66 3.28
C TYR A 170 -48.67 6.25 4.59
N ASP A 171 -49.37 6.58 5.65
CA ASP A 171 -49.07 6.38 7.06
C ASP A 171 -49.46 4.93 7.43
N THR A 172 -48.49 4.00 7.48
CA THR A 172 -48.76 2.65 8.00
C THR A 172 -48.39 2.61 9.47
N LYS A 173 -49.41 2.75 10.32
CA LYS A 173 -49.33 2.60 11.77
C LYS A 173 -49.09 1.14 12.12
N GLU A 174 -48.11 0.93 13.00
CA GLU A 174 -47.92 -0.30 13.75
C GLU A 174 -49.19 -0.63 14.57
N THR A 175 -49.67 -1.88 14.47
CA THR A 175 -50.43 -2.52 15.54
C THR A 175 -49.97 -3.96 15.68
N ASN A 176 -49.35 -4.25 16.82
CA ASN A 176 -49.22 -5.60 17.36
C ASN A 176 -50.61 -6.15 17.68
N ASP A 177 -50.89 -7.40 17.31
CA ASP A 177 -51.73 -8.29 18.13
C ASP A 177 -51.38 -9.76 17.86
N VAL A 178 -51.39 -10.55 18.93
CA VAL A 178 -50.99 -11.95 19.03
C VAL A 178 -52.23 -12.83 18.95
N HIS A 179 -52.27 -13.84 18.08
CA HIS A 179 -53.02 -15.06 18.39
C HIS A 179 -52.48 -16.32 17.71
N VAL A 180 -52.37 -17.37 18.53
CA VAL A 180 -51.93 -18.74 18.24
C VAL A 180 -53.13 -19.56 17.75
N HIS A 181 -52.97 -20.43 16.74
CA HIS A 181 -53.46 -21.82 16.79
C HIS A 181 -53.09 -22.65 15.53
N GLU A 182 -52.19 -23.62 15.75
CA GLU A 182 -52.25 -25.05 15.39
C GLU A 182 -53.43 -25.54 14.51
N SER A 183 -53.14 -26.16 13.35
CA SER A 183 -53.21 -27.63 13.12
C SER A 183 -53.40 -28.00 11.62
N ASP A 184 -52.59 -28.97 11.17
CA ASP A 184 -52.87 -30.06 10.22
C ASP A 184 -53.48 -29.80 8.83
N SER A 185 -52.76 -30.19 7.76
CA SER A 185 -53.07 -31.41 6.96
C SER A 185 -52.25 -31.47 5.65
N ASP A 186 -51.47 -32.54 5.53
CA ASP A 186 -50.98 -33.20 4.30
C ASP A 186 -52.17 -33.72 3.42
N PRO A 187 -51.97 -34.41 2.29
CA PRO A 187 -51.27 -34.07 1.05
C PRO A 187 -52.19 -34.31 -0.19
N SER A 188 -51.71 -34.04 -1.41
CA SER A 188 -52.08 -34.76 -2.65
C SER A 188 -51.03 -34.56 -3.73
#